data_AF-A0A938EYY8-F1
#
_entry.id   AF-A0A938EYY8-F1
#
_cell.length_a   1.000
_cell.length_b   1.000
_cell.length_c   1.000
_cell.angle_alpha   90.00
_cell.angle_beta   90.00
_cell.angle_gamma   90.00
#
_symmetry.space_group_name_H-M   'P 1'
#
loop_
_entity.id
_entity.type
_entity.pdbx_description
1 polymer ?
#
loop_
_entity_poly.entity_id
_entity_poly.type
_entity_poly.pdbx_seq_one_letter_code
_entity_poly.pdbx_strand_id
1 'polypeptide(L)'
;MQVIIMQNKRNKIIHKAISGFIATAGLTCAEKHNIGGQAVIEGVMMRSRRFWAVAVRKPDKTIAINVFKQISLMNRNKIMGFPFIRGVTALVENLSLGFRALSYSVNESTGEEIKFSNKQMGISVAIALIFVVGVFFVLPTVIGRSFSAMMPNSIVYNLLEGLIRIAF
;
A
#
# COMPACT_ATOMS: atom_id res chain seq x y z
N MET A 1 18.74 21.51 -30.06
CA MET A 1 18.32 22.83 -29.54
C MET A 1 16.82 23.14 -29.71
N GLN A 2 16.12 22.63 -30.73
CA GLN A 2 14.70 22.95 -30.97
C GLN A 2 13.68 22.25 -30.03
N VAL A 3 14.02 21.12 -29.41
CA VAL A 3 13.08 20.35 -28.56
C VAL A 3 12.86 21.01 -27.18
N ILE A 4 13.87 21.71 -26.64
CA ILE A 4 13.79 22.40 -25.34
C ILE A 4 12.87 23.62 -25.42
N ILE A 5 12.86 24.33 -26.56
CA ILE A 5 12.02 25.52 -26.79
C ILE A 5 10.54 25.12 -26.90
N MET A 6 10.25 23.94 -27.46
CA MET A 6 8.87 23.45 -27.67
C MET A 6 8.22 22.87 -26.40
N GLN A 7 9.02 22.37 -25.45
CA GLN A 7 8.56 22.00 -24.10
C GLN A 7 8.26 23.24 -23.24
N ASN A 8 9.09 24.29 -23.34
CA ASN A 8 8.90 25.54 -22.60
C ASN A 8 7.62 26.30 -23.03
N LYS A 9 7.31 26.36 -24.35
CA LYS A 9 6.05 26.94 -24.83
C LYS A 9 4.81 26.15 -24.38
N ARG A 10 4.87 24.81 -24.35
CA ARG A 10 3.76 23.97 -23.85
C ARG A 10 3.54 24.12 -22.35
N ASN A 11 4.62 24.19 -21.56
CA ASN A 11 4.52 24.41 -20.11
C ASN A 11 3.90 25.78 -19.79
N LYS A 12 4.19 26.82 -20.58
CA LYS A 12 3.57 28.15 -20.44
C LYS A 12 2.07 28.15 -20.77
N ILE A 13 1.65 27.35 -21.77
CA ILE A 13 0.24 27.18 -22.14
C ILE A 13 -0.52 26.40 -21.06
N ILE A 14 0.08 25.34 -20.50
CA ILE A 14 -0.50 24.56 -19.41
C ILE A 14 -0.61 25.41 -18.13
N HIS A 15 0.42 26.21 -17.79
CA HIS A 15 0.34 27.14 -16.65
C HIS A 15 -0.72 28.23 -16.85
N LYS A 16 -0.91 28.74 -18.09
CA LYS A 16 -1.93 29.74 -18.42
C LYS A 16 -3.35 29.15 -18.45
N ALA A 17 -3.49 27.89 -18.87
CA ALA A 17 -4.75 27.16 -18.83
C ALA A 17 -5.14 26.77 -17.40
N ILE A 18 -4.18 26.36 -16.56
CA ILE A 18 -4.41 26.05 -15.14
C ILE A 18 -4.71 27.32 -14.35
N SER A 19 -3.96 28.40 -14.55
CA SER A 19 -4.24 29.69 -13.87
C SER A 19 -5.54 30.33 -14.34
N GLY A 20 -5.88 30.22 -15.64
CA GLY A 20 -7.18 30.65 -16.18
C GLY A 20 -8.33 29.83 -15.60
N PHE A 21 -8.21 28.49 -15.55
CA PHE A 21 -9.24 27.62 -14.99
C PHE A 21 -9.43 27.81 -13.48
N ILE A 22 -8.36 28.07 -12.73
CA ILE A 22 -8.42 28.36 -11.29
C ILE A 22 -9.07 29.74 -11.03
N ALA A 23 -8.82 30.73 -11.88
CA ALA A 23 -9.38 32.08 -11.72
C ALA A 23 -10.89 32.15 -12.05
N THR A 24 -11.36 31.42 -13.07
CA THR A 24 -12.79 31.45 -13.46
C THR A 24 -13.67 30.51 -12.64
N ALA A 25 -13.09 29.51 -11.97
CA ALA A 25 -13.86 28.50 -11.23
C ALA A 25 -14.25 28.91 -9.80
N GLY A 26 -13.89 30.11 -9.32
CA GLY A 26 -14.29 30.56 -7.97
C GLY A 26 -13.97 29.52 -6.89
N LEU A 27 -12.83 28.82 -7.03
CA LEU A 27 -12.44 27.76 -6.11
C LEU A 27 -11.97 28.39 -4.81
N THR A 28 -12.96 28.71 -3.97
CA THR A 28 -12.78 29.04 -2.58
C THR A 28 -11.84 28.04 -1.94
N CYS A 29 -10.79 28.55 -1.31
CA CYS A 29 -9.85 27.73 -0.59
C CYS A 29 -10.57 26.97 0.53
N ALA A 30 -10.40 25.65 0.48
CA ALA A 30 -10.39 24.72 1.61
C ALA A 30 -11.74 24.33 2.24
N GLU A 31 -12.51 23.48 1.56
CA GLU A 31 -13.08 22.34 2.28
C GLU A 31 -11.94 21.36 2.57
N LYS A 32 -11.68 21.05 3.85
CA LYS A 32 -10.53 20.25 4.30
C LYS A 32 -10.65 18.80 3.83
N HIS A 33 -10.26 18.56 2.59
CA HIS A 33 -10.17 17.22 2.03
C HIS A 33 -8.97 16.52 2.63
N ASN A 34 -9.22 15.43 3.37
CA ASN A 34 -8.16 14.55 3.84
C ASN A 34 -7.50 13.90 2.63
N ILE A 35 -6.33 14.41 2.27
CA ILE A 35 -5.44 13.85 1.26
C ILE A 35 -4.25 13.29 2.00
N GLY A 36 -3.94 12.03 1.71
CA GLY A 36 -2.75 11.35 2.20
C GLY A 36 -1.96 10.78 1.04
N GLY A 37 -0.81 10.18 1.33
CA GLY A 37 -0.01 9.55 0.30
C GLY A 37 0.92 8.49 0.84
N GLN A 38 1.53 7.77 -0.09
CA GLN A 38 2.53 6.74 0.16
C GLN A 38 3.63 6.87 -0.90
N ALA A 39 4.88 6.61 -0.52
CA ALA A 39 5.96 6.47 -1.49
C ALA A 39 5.86 5.13 -2.22
N VAL A 40 6.02 5.16 -3.55
CA VAL A 40 6.04 3.95 -4.40
C VAL A 40 7.38 3.88 -5.14
N ILE A 41 7.64 2.77 -5.82
CA ILE A 41 8.93 2.57 -6.52
C ILE A 41 9.06 3.65 -7.60
N GLU A 42 10.16 4.42 -7.55
CA GLU A 42 10.46 5.51 -8.49
C GLU A 42 9.33 6.58 -8.58
N GLY A 43 8.53 6.74 -7.52
CA GLY A 43 7.33 7.57 -7.59
C GLY A 43 6.62 7.88 -6.28
N VAL A 44 5.50 8.59 -6.39
CA VAL A 44 4.64 8.98 -5.26
C VAL A 44 3.18 8.69 -5.58
N MET A 45 2.47 8.18 -4.57
CA MET A 45 1.03 7.98 -4.58
C MET A 45 0.34 9.02 -3.70
N MET A 46 -0.72 9.65 -4.21
CA MET A 46 -1.64 10.49 -3.44
C MET A 46 -3.05 9.92 -3.47
N ARG A 47 -3.74 9.92 -2.33
CA ARG A 47 -5.10 9.40 -2.15
C ARG A 47 -6.02 10.47 -1.56
N SER A 48 -7.15 10.68 -2.22
CA SER A 48 -8.34 11.38 -1.73
C SER A 48 -9.47 10.38 -1.41
N ARG A 49 -10.60 10.86 -0.88
CA ARG A 49 -11.75 10.01 -0.52
C ARG A 49 -12.31 9.20 -1.69
N ARG A 50 -12.26 9.73 -2.92
CA ARG A 50 -12.88 9.13 -4.12
C ARG A 50 -11.91 8.82 -5.25
N PHE A 51 -10.66 9.28 -5.14
CA PHE A 51 -9.66 9.17 -6.19
C PHE A 51 -8.30 8.88 -5.58
N TRP A 52 -7.44 8.24 -6.34
CA TRP A 52 -6.02 8.14 -6.05
C TRP A 52 -5.23 8.34 -7.33
N ALA A 53 -4.04 8.88 -7.20
CA ALA A 53 -3.14 9.16 -8.31
C ALA A 53 -1.76 8.60 -7.99
N VAL A 54 -1.08 8.09 -9.00
CA VAL A 54 0.32 7.65 -8.90
C VAL A 54 1.12 8.33 -9.99
N ALA A 55 2.24 8.93 -9.59
CA ALA A 55 3.24 9.52 -10.49
C ALA A 55 4.53 8.72 -10.36
N VAL A 56 5.02 8.15 -11.47
CA VAL A 56 6.19 7.27 -11.50
C VAL A 56 7.14 7.72 -12.61
N ARG A 57 8.44 7.67 -12.32
CA ARG A 57 9.49 7.95 -13.28
C ARG A 57 9.79 6.72 -14.12
N LYS A 58 9.71 6.88 -15.43
CA LYS A 58 10.01 5.84 -16.42
C LYS A 58 11.51 5.72 -16.71
N PRO A 59 11.97 4.61 -17.30
CA PRO A 59 13.35 4.46 -17.77
C PRO A 59 13.79 5.55 -18.76
N ASP A 60 12.85 6.03 -19.57
CA ASP A 60 13.05 7.12 -20.55
C ASP A 60 13.16 8.52 -19.90
N LYS A 61 13.20 8.59 -18.57
CA LYS A 61 13.24 9.80 -17.73
C LYS A 61 11.99 10.67 -17.83
N THR A 62 10.92 10.20 -18.45
CA THR A 62 9.61 10.85 -18.40
C THR A 62 8.85 10.47 -17.13
N ILE A 63 7.81 11.22 -16.80
CA ILE A 63 6.95 10.96 -15.64
C ILE A 63 5.58 10.51 -16.17
N ALA A 64 5.19 9.29 -15.82
CA ALA A 64 3.84 8.79 -16.06
C ALA A 64 2.94 9.09 -14.86
N ILE A 65 1.77 9.66 -15.13
CA ILE A 65 0.78 9.99 -14.11
C ILE A 65 -0.53 9.34 -14.49
N ASN A 66 -1.12 8.59 -13.56
CA ASN A 66 -2.41 7.96 -13.75
C ASN A 66 -3.33 8.22 -12.55
N VAL A 67 -4.62 8.45 -12.82
CA VAL A 67 -5.64 8.78 -11.83
C VAL A 67 -6.74 7.74 -11.90
N PHE A 68 -7.01 7.11 -10.77
CA PHE A 68 -7.96 6.03 -10.64
C PHE A 68 -9.10 6.44 -9.71
N LYS A 69 -10.31 6.00 -10.04
CA LYS A 69 -11.48 6.15 -9.17
C LYS A 69 -11.46 5.08 -8.08
N GLN A 70 -11.63 5.50 -6.82
CA GLN A 70 -11.77 4.60 -5.68
C GLN A 70 -13.22 4.56 -5.21
N ILE A 71 -13.77 3.36 -5.13
CA ILE A 71 -15.05 3.11 -4.49
C ILE A 71 -14.74 2.42 -3.16
N SER A 72 -14.97 3.11 -2.04
CA SER A 72 -14.70 2.53 -0.72
C SER A 72 -15.64 1.36 -0.46
N LEU A 73 -15.08 0.28 0.08
CA LEU A 73 -15.83 -0.90 0.49
C LEU A 73 -16.86 -0.53 1.57
N MET A 74 -16.48 0.36 2.49
CA MET A 74 -17.34 0.82 3.59
C MET A 74 -18.58 1.59 3.11
N ASN A 75 -18.52 2.24 1.94
CA ASN A 75 -19.69 2.90 1.33
C ASN A 75 -20.62 1.90 0.62
N ARG A 76 -20.15 0.68 0.31
CA ARG A 76 -20.93 -0.32 -0.40
C ARG A 76 -21.89 -1.08 0.53
N ASN A 77 -21.48 -1.37 1.76
CA ASN A 77 -22.29 -2.14 2.71
C ASN A 77 -22.24 -1.50 4.11
N LYS A 78 -23.41 -1.12 4.66
CA LYS A 78 -23.55 -0.47 5.98
C LYS A 78 -22.98 -1.30 7.14
N ILE A 79 -22.96 -2.62 6.99
CA ILE A 79 -22.42 -3.59 7.97
C ILE A 79 -20.89 -3.48 8.08
N MET A 80 -20.19 -3.09 7.01
CA MET A 80 -18.73 -2.91 7.03
C MET A 80 -18.26 -1.69 7.85
N GLY A 81 -19.20 -0.86 8.33
CA GLY A 81 -18.92 0.29 9.19
C GLY A 81 -18.88 -0.01 10.70
N PHE A 82 -19.18 -1.24 11.13
CA PHE A 82 -19.18 -1.61 12.56
C PHE A 82 -17.77 -1.51 13.16
N PRO A 83 -17.54 -1.01 14.39
CA PRO A 83 -16.20 -0.62 14.88
C PRO A 83 -15.10 -1.69 14.74
N PHE A 84 -15.38 -2.97 15.04
CA PHE A 84 -14.42 -4.06 14.83
C PHE A 84 -14.19 -4.38 13.35
N ILE A 85 -15.27 -4.45 12.56
CA ILE A 85 -15.22 -4.78 11.13
C ILE A 85 -14.61 -3.62 10.34
N ARG A 86 -14.82 -2.38 10.78
CA ARG A 86 -14.32 -1.14 10.21
C ARG A 86 -12.80 -1.09 10.19
N GLY A 87 -12.15 -1.56 11.27
CA GLY A 87 -10.70 -1.65 11.33
C GLY A 87 -10.14 -2.61 10.28
N VAL A 88 -10.68 -3.84 10.24
CA VAL A 88 -10.23 -4.87 9.29
C VAL A 88 -10.52 -4.47 7.84
N THR A 89 -11.71 -3.95 7.56
CA THR A 89 -12.10 -3.51 6.21
C THR A 89 -11.25 -2.32 5.74
N ALA A 90 -10.96 -1.35 6.61
CA ALA A 90 -10.06 -0.25 6.28
C ALA A 90 -8.63 -0.74 6.01
N LEU A 91 -8.13 -1.70 6.79
CA LEU A 91 -6.82 -2.31 6.58
C LEU A 91 -6.75 -3.02 5.22
N VAL A 92 -7.73 -3.87 4.91
CA VAL A 92 -7.80 -4.60 3.63
C VAL A 92 -7.91 -3.62 2.46
N GLU A 93 -8.73 -2.57 2.57
CA GLU A 93 -8.87 -1.56 1.51
C GLU A 93 -7.54 -0.81 1.27
N ASN A 94 -6.84 -0.44 2.34
CA ASN A 94 -5.55 0.25 2.25
C ASN A 94 -4.44 -0.66 1.70
N LEU A 95 -4.36 -1.90 2.17
CA LEU A 95 -3.38 -2.87 1.69
C LEU A 95 -3.59 -3.19 0.20
N SER A 96 -4.84 -3.44 -0.21
CA SER A 96 -5.17 -3.69 -1.61
C SER A 96 -4.83 -2.50 -2.50
N LEU A 97 -5.13 -1.28 -2.04
CA LEU A 97 -4.79 -0.06 -2.76
C LEU A 97 -3.26 0.13 -2.87
N GLY A 98 -2.52 -0.06 -1.78
CA GLY A 98 -1.06 0.05 -1.76
C GLY A 98 -0.40 -0.96 -2.70
N PHE A 99 -0.89 -2.21 -2.72
CA PHE A 99 -0.41 -3.21 -3.67
C PHE A 99 -0.69 -2.84 -5.12
N ARG A 100 -1.87 -2.32 -5.44
CA ARG A 100 -2.18 -1.82 -6.81
C ARG A 100 -1.24 -0.69 -7.22
N ALA A 101 -0.95 0.23 -6.30
CA ALA A 101 0.00 1.32 -6.52
C ALA A 101 1.41 0.78 -6.82
N LEU A 102 1.86 -0.18 -6.01
CA LEU A 102 3.16 -0.80 -6.12
C LEU A 102 3.29 -1.54 -7.46
N SER A 103 2.33 -2.40 -7.79
CA SER A 103 2.31 -3.11 -9.07
C SER A 103 2.31 -2.16 -10.27
N TYR A 104 1.53 -1.07 -10.20
CA TYR A 104 1.54 -0.04 -11.24
C TYR A 104 2.90 0.63 -11.37
N SER A 105 3.52 1.01 -10.24
CA SER A 105 4.84 1.65 -10.23
C SER A 105 5.93 0.77 -10.80
N VAL A 106 5.92 -0.53 -10.47
CA VAL A 106 6.87 -1.49 -11.03
C VAL A 106 6.71 -1.56 -12.54
N ASN A 107 5.50 -1.79 -13.05
CA ASN A 107 5.26 -1.94 -14.49
C ASN A 107 5.66 -0.71 -15.30
N GLU A 108 5.39 0.50 -14.79
CA GLU A 108 5.80 1.74 -15.48
C GLU A 108 7.31 2.01 -15.33
N SER A 109 7.92 1.65 -14.20
CA SER A 109 9.35 1.87 -13.94
C SER A 109 10.27 0.88 -14.65
N THR A 110 9.82 -0.35 -14.92
CA THR A 110 10.61 -1.37 -15.63
C THR A 110 10.36 -1.35 -17.14
N GLY A 111 9.21 -0.81 -17.57
CA GLY A 111 8.77 -0.88 -18.96
C GLY A 111 8.32 -2.28 -19.39
N GLU A 112 8.22 -3.22 -18.45
CA GLU A 112 7.73 -4.58 -18.67
C GLU A 112 6.31 -4.72 -18.12
N GLU A 113 5.40 -5.33 -18.89
CA GLU A 113 4.08 -5.70 -18.40
C GLU A 113 4.15 -6.93 -17.49
N ILE A 114 4.56 -6.74 -16.24
CA ILE A 114 4.51 -7.81 -15.24
C ILE A 114 3.06 -7.96 -14.76
N LYS A 115 2.29 -8.81 -15.46
CA LYS A 115 0.93 -9.18 -15.06
C LYS A 115 0.98 -10.31 -14.04
N PHE A 116 1.03 -9.96 -12.75
CA PHE A 116 0.80 -10.92 -11.68
C PHE A 116 -0.66 -11.37 -11.71
N SER A 117 -0.90 -12.68 -11.84
CA SER A 117 -2.24 -13.23 -11.65
C SER A 117 -2.67 -13.05 -10.20
N ASN A 118 -3.89 -12.58 -9.96
CA ASN A 118 -4.44 -12.39 -8.60
C ASN A 118 -4.28 -13.65 -7.72
N LYS A 119 -4.35 -14.85 -8.33
CA LYS A 119 -4.12 -16.13 -7.64
C LYS A 119 -2.67 -16.30 -7.19
N GLN A 120 -1.71 -16.00 -8.05
CA GLN A 120 -0.28 -16.13 -7.72
C GLN A 120 0.11 -15.19 -6.58
N MET A 121 -0.34 -13.94 -6.65
CA MET A 121 -0.11 -12.97 -5.58
C MET A 121 -0.71 -13.44 -4.25
N GLY A 122 -1.94 -13.95 -4.27
CA GLY A 122 -2.59 -14.52 -3.08
C GLY A 122 -1.84 -15.72 -2.51
N ILE A 123 -1.33 -16.61 -3.36
CA ILE A 123 -0.54 -17.78 -2.94
C ILE A 123 0.78 -17.33 -2.29
N SER A 124 1.52 -16.39 -2.89
CA SER A 124 2.77 -15.89 -2.31
C SER A 124 2.56 -15.27 -0.93
N VAL A 125 1.49 -14.46 -0.77
CA VAL A 125 1.14 -13.88 0.53
C VAL A 125 0.77 -14.98 1.54
N ALA A 126 0.00 -15.99 1.12
CA ALA A 126 -0.37 -17.11 2.00
C ALA A 126 0.86 -17.91 2.45
N ILE A 127 1.79 -18.21 1.55
CA ILE A 127 3.05 -18.90 1.87
C ILE A 127 3.86 -18.08 2.86
N ALA A 128 3.99 -16.76 2.64
CA ALA A 128 4.71 -15.88 3.56
C ALA A 128 4.07 -15.88 4.96
N LEU A 129 2.74 -15.84 5.05
CA LEU A 129 2.02 -15.91 6.33
C LEU A 129 2.23 -17.26 7.03
N ILE A 130 2.14 -18.37 6.29
CA ILE A 130 2.40 -19.71 6.84
C ILE A 130 3.83 -19.81 7.35
N PHE A 131 4.80 -19.28 6.60
CA PHE A 131 6.20 -19.26 6.99
C PHE A 131 6.42 -18.44 8.26
N VAL A 132 5.84 -17.25 8.35
CA VAL A 132 5.89 -16.40 9.56
C VAL A 132 5.28 -17.12 10.76
N VAL A 133 4.10 -17.73 10.61
CA VAL A 133 3.47 -18.50 11.69
C VAL A 133 4.32 -19.71 12.08
N GLY A 134 4.88 -20.41 11.10
CA GLY A 134 5.77 -21.55 11.31
C GLY A 134 7.01 -21.17 12.12
N VAL A 135 7.72 -20.12 11.70
CA VAL A 135 9.00 -19.72 12.29
C VAL A 135 8.83 -18.97 13.61
N PHE A 136 7.83 -18.09 13.74
CA PHE A 136 7.70 -17.23 14.92
C PHE A 136 6.72 -17.75 15.98
N PHE A 137 5.81 -18.67 15.64
CA PHE A 137 4.85 -19.22 16.61
C PHE A 137 5.05 -20.71 16.85
N VAL A 138 5.08 -21.50 15.78
CA VAL A 138 5.17 -22.96 15.90
C VAL A 138 6.56 -23.38 16.39
N LEU A 139 7.61 -22.86 15.77
CA LEU A 139 8.98 -23.26 16.07
C LEU A 139 9.41 -22.96 17.53
N PRO A 140 9.17 -21.75 18.10
CA PRO A 140 9.46 -21.50 19.51
C PRO A 140 8.67 -22.41 20.46
N THR A 141 7.42 -22.75 20.09
CA THR A 141 6.58 -23.65 20.89
C THR A 141 7.09 -25.10 20.85
N VAL A 142 7.55 -25.57 19.70
CA VAL A 142 8.14 -26.92 19.57
C VAL A 142 9.45 -27.01 20.34
N ILE A 143 10.32 -26.01 20.24
CA ILE A 143 11.56 -25.94 21.02
C ILE A 143 11.24 -25.95 22.52
N GLY A 144 10.30 -25.11 22.97
CA GLY A 144 9.86 -25.10 24.37
C GLY A 144 9.39 -26.48 24.85
N ARG A 145 8.58 -27.17 24.05
CA ARG A 145 8.12 -28.53 24.36
C ARG A 145 9.24 -29.57 24.41
N SER A 146 10.29 -29.48 23.59
CA SER A 146 11.42 -30.41 23.68
C SER A 146 12.15 -30.35 25.02
N PHE A 147 12.16 -29.19 25.67
CA PHE A 147 12.72 -29.02 27.02
C PHE A 147 11.73 -29.33 28.15
N SER A 148 10.45 -29.63 27.84
CA SER A 148 9.43 -29.92 28.85
C SER A 148 9.70 -31.22 29.62
N ALA A 149 10.45 -32.15 29.03
CA ALA A 149 10.81 -33.42 29.67
C ALA A 149 11.81 -33.26 30.84
N MET A 150 12.54 -32.14 30.90
CA MET A 150 13.56 -31.90 31.93
C MET A 150 13.02 -31.15 33.17
N MET A 151 11.76 -30.68 33.15
CA MET A 151 11.23 -29.76 34.17
C MET A 151 9.82 -30.19 34.66
N PRO A 152 9.68 -30.77 35.87
CA PRO A 152 8.38 -31.20 36.41
C PRO A 152 7.44 -30.05 36.82
N ASN A 153 7.97 -28.84 37.03
CA ASN A 153 7.20 -27.70 37.56
C ASN A 153 6.56 -26.87 36.44
N SER A 154 5.22 -26.86 36.38
CA SER A 154 4.43 -26.16 35.36
C SER A 154 4.67 -24.64 35.31
N ILE A 155 5.02 -24.01 36.44
CA ILE A 155 5.27 -22.56 36.50
C ILE A 155 6.59 -22.22 35.80
N VAL A 156 7.65 -22.98 36.08
CA VAL A 156 8.99 -22.78 35.48
C VAL A 156 8.95 -23.06 33.98
N TYR A 157 8.21 -24.09 33.56
CA TYR A 157 7.99 -24.40 32.15
C TYR A 157 7.27 -23.26 31.40
N ASN A 158 6.16 -22.74 31.94
CA ASN A 158 5.41 -21.65 31.30
C ASN A 158 6.24 -20.35 31.22
N LEU A 159 7.07 -20.07 32.23
CA LEU A 159 7.97 -18.91 32.23
C LEU A 159 9.05 -19.05 31.16
N LEU A 160 9.66 -20.25 31.05
CA LEU A 160 10.66 -20.56 30.03
C LEU A 160 10.09 -20.54 28.62
N GLU A 161 8.90 -21.12 28.38
CA GLU A 161 8.23 -21.06 27.08
C GLU A 161 7.95 -19.61 26.68
N GLY A 162 7.49 -18.78 27.63
CA GLY A 162 7.30 -17.36 27.43
C GLY A 162 8.60 -16.63 27.08
N LEU A 163 9.69 -16.89 27.80
CA LEU A 163 11.00 -16.30 27.53
C LEU A 163 11.57 -16.72 26.17
N ILE A 164 11.44 -18.01 25.82
CA ILE A 164 11.84 -18.53 24.50
C ILE A 164 11.07 -17.83 23.39
N ARG A 165 9.76 -17.59 23.57
CA ARG A 165 8.94 -16.87 22.59
C ARG A 165 9.29 -15.38 22.45
N ILE A 166 9.79 -14.75 23.52
CA ILE A 166 10.22 -13.34 23.50
C ILE A 166 11.64 -13.21 22.92
N ALA A 167 12.50 -14.21 23.14
CA ALA A 167 13.88 -14.20 22.68
C ALA A 167 14.04 -14.54 21.18
N PHE A 168 13.02 -15.15 20.57
CA PHE A 168 12.98 -15.54 19.16
C PHE A 168 12.40 -14.44 18.28
#